data_AF-A0A956IMD5-F1
#
_entry.id   AF-A0A956IMD5-F1
#
_cell.length_a   1.000
_cell.length_b   1.000
_cell.length_c   1.000
_cell.angle_alpha   90.00
_cell.angle_beta   90.00
_cell.angle_gamma   90.00
#
_symmetry.space_group_name_H-M   'P 1'
#
loop_
_entity.id
_entity.type
_entity.pdbx_description
1 polymer ?
#
loop_
_entity_poly.entity_id
_entity_poly.type
_entity_poly.pdbx_seq_one_letter_code
_entity_poly.pdbx_strand_id
1 'polypeptide(L)'
;MTQRRDGWRGPILQHFSEASAKAGRLTVVSDPDELLTEPGVVERLAARGFELITFGDPVAFRYAYESRFRQHWDRGEATHLVVVIRTDHGDLKHIPHDLLEEARESGRVLSFSLVHLFPSLAPNVVAELDPQHFDALANALEHANPGNLGTNATRDFVLRHVFEIAPELIKQPADLLRVLLRRHYRSQVFPESLDARFIEVLTQSPKWRSWPLERIVPNREAFLTFLGERWPGFLVSKGLETVPGREPAGPSISGPTELPFDHDDVRVYMDNLFVEGLLEPTAVVRPIDDDRWFGVGIAGSPASSSEGRFFHLLDELGTTIPSADDATYQDWQEYSLRWGTWVRLRWQTQPDRDTASEAAAVAFVERVQAAFSTWLQRRFGPMSTLPYLPRPVLGH
;
A
#
# COMPACT_ATOMS: atom_id res chain seq x y z
N MET A 1 1.09 -23.02 -17.20
CA MET A 1 1.06 -21.54 -17.35
C MET A 1 0.05 -20.85 -16.44
N THR A 2 -0.98 -21.56 -15.93
CA THR A 2 -2.00 -21.02 -15.01
C THR A 2 -1.48 -20.68 -13.60
N GLN A 3 -0.51 -21.43 -13.07
CA GLN A 3 0.03 -21.22 -11.71
C GLN A 3 0.66 -19.83 -11.47
N ARG A 4 1.28 -19.21 -12.50
CA ARG A 4 1.89 -17.87 -12.34
C ARG A 4 0.88 -16.74 -12.20
N ARG A 5 -0.37 -16.94 -12.62
CA ARG A 5 -1.43 -15.91 -12.51
C ARG A 5 -2.10 -15.90 -11.14
N ASP A 6 -2.09 -17.04 -10.44
CA ASP A 6 -2.87 -17.18 -9.22
C ASP A 6 -2.14 -16.69 -7.96
N GLY A 7 -0.81 -16.54 -8.00
CA GLY A 7 -0.02 -15.99 -6.90
C GLY A 7 -0.17 -16.77 -5.59
N TRP A 8 -0.16 -16.08 -4.46
CA TRP A 8 -0.37 -16.71 -3.13
C TRP A 8 -1.75 -17.37 -2.99
N ARG A 9 -2.70 -17.02 -3.85
CA ARG A 9 -4.09 -17.52 -3.82
C ARG A 9 -4.21 -18.91 -4.45
N GLY A 10 -3.24 -19.35 -5.24
CA GLY A 10 -3.25 -20.65 -5.94
C GLY A 10 -3.57 -21.85 -5.03
N PRO A 11 -2.88 -22.01 -3.90
CA PRO A 11 -3.15 -23.07 -2.92
C PRO A 11 -4.57 -23.06 -2.32
N ILE A 12 -5.26 -21.92 -2.29
CA ILE A 12 -6.67 -21.84 -1.88
C ILE A 12 -7.55 -22.26 -3.05
N LEU A 13 -7.35 -21.61 -4.20
CA LEU A 13 -8.19 -21.77 -5.38
C LEU A 13 -8.20 -23.19 -5.94
N GLN A 14 -7.14 -23.99 -5.76
CA GLN A 14 -7.13 -25.40 -6.19
C GLN A 14 -8.23 -26.25 -5.53
N HIS A 15 -8.71 -25.87 -4.33
CA HIS A 15 -9.79 -26.56 -3.63
C HIS A 15 -11.19 -26.19 -4.14
N PHE A 16 -11.29 -25.24 -5.07
CA PHE A 16 -12.53 -24.72 -5.64
C PHE A 16 -12.49 -24.85 -7.17
N SER A 17 -12.68 -26.07 -7.65
CA SER A 17 -12.74 -26.46 -9.06
C SER A 17 -14.12 -27.03 -9.43
N GLU A 18 -14.39 -27.18 -10.73
CA GLU A 18 -15.60 -27.90 -11.21
C GLU A 18 -15.72 -29.32 -10.65
N ALA A 19 -14.59 -29.99 -10.39
CA ALA A 19 -14.61 -31.31 -9.76
C ALA A 19 -15.11 -31.23 -8.32
N SER A 20 -14.64 -30.25 -7.55
CA SER A 20 -15.14 -30.03 -6.18
C SER A 20 -16.59 -29.55 -6.14
N ALA A 21 -17.04 -28.81 -7.15
CA ALA A 21 -18.43 -28.41 -7.31
C ALA A 21 -19.39 -29.60 -7.42
N LYS A 22 -18.93 -30.69 -8.05
CA LYS A 22 -19.70 -31.93 -8.18
C LYS A 22 -19.69 -32.77 -6.91
N ALA A 23 -18.70 -32.58 -6.04
CA ALA A 23 -18.54 -33.36 -4.80
C ALA A 23 -19.52 -32.94 -3.70
N GLY A 24 -19.92 -31.67 -3.65
CA GLY A 24 -20.88 -31.17 -2.67
C GLY A 24 -21.33 -29.74 -2.99
N ARG A 25 -22.60 -29.44 -2.67
CA ARG A 25 -23.20 -28.10 -2.90
C ARG A 25 -22.79 -27.07 -1.86
N LEU A 26 -22.29 -27.54 -0.71
CA LEU A 26 -21.88 -26.76 0.44
C LEU A 26 -20.41 -27.03 0.78
N THR A 27 -19.65 -25.97 1.05
CA THR A 27 -18.30 -26.02 1.61
C THR A 27 -18.27 -25.19 2.89
N VAL A 28 -17.72 -25.75 3.96
CA VAL A 28 -17.51 -25.02 5.22
C VAL A 28 -16.01 -24.77 5.38
N VAL A 29 -15.63 -23.53 5.63
CA VAL A 29 -14.23 -23.11 5.70
C VAL A 29 -13.95 -22.43 7.04
N SER A 30 -12.94 -22.94 7.73
CA SER A 30 -12.25 -22.23 8.82
C SER A 30 -11.20 -21.30 8.22
N ASP A 31 -11.34 -19.99 8.43
CA ASP A 31 -10.44 -18.97 7.89
C ASP A 31 -10.09 -17.92 8.95
N PRO A 32 -9.31 -18.29 10.00
CA PRO A 32 -8.94 -17.38 11.09
C PRO A 32 -8.19 -16.11 10.63
N ASP A 33 -7.58 -16.16 9.45
CA ASP A 33 -6.74 -15.10 8.90
C ASP A 33 -7.43 -14.32 7.75
N GLU A 34 -8.74 -14.52 7.53
CA GLU A 34 -9.56 -13.77 6.55
C GLU A 34 -9.04 -13.81 5.10
N LEU A 35 -8.40 -14.91 4.71
CA LEU A 35 -7.80 -15.11 3.40
C LEU A 35 -8.84 -15.23 2.28
N LEU A 36 -10.01 -15.78 2.56
CA LEU A 36 -11.08 -15.97 1.56
C LEU A 36 -11.90 -14.70 1.32
N THR A 37 -11.82 -13.73 2.22
CA THR A 37 -12.48 -12.43 2.09
C THR A 37 -11.65 -11.42 1.30
N GLU A 38 -10.41 -11.75 0.95
CA GLU A 38 -9.57 -10.91 0.09
C GLU A 38 -10.20 -10.79 -1.32
N PRO A 39 -10.31 -9.57 -1.90
CA PRO A 39 -11.05 -9.34 -3.14
C PRO A 39 -10.64 -10.22 -4.32
N GLY A 40 -9.34 -10.45 -4.51
CA GLY A 40 -8.84 -11.31 -5.57
C GLY A 40 -9.23 -12.78 -5.42
N VAL A 41 -9.35 -13.29 -4.19
CA VAL A 41 -9.91 -14.62 -3.92
C VAL A 41 -11.42 -14.63 -4.19
N VAL A 42 -12.17 -13.65 -3.67
CA VAL A 42 -13.62 -13.52 -3.87
C VAL A 42 -13.99 -13.50 -5.35
N GLU A 43 -13.32 -12.65 -6.15
CA GLU A 43 -13.58 -12.51 -7.58
C GLU A 43 -13.36 -13.83 -8.34
N ARG A 44 -12.27 -14.55 -8.01
CA ARG A 44 -11.94 -15.81 -8.67
C ARG A 44 -12.84 -16.97 -8.23
N LEU A 45 -13.31 -16.96 -6.99
CA LEU A 45 -14.31 -17.93 -6.53
C LEU A 45 -15.66 -17.68 -7.21
N ALA A 46 -16.10 -16.43 -7.30
CA ALA A 46 -17.31 -16.04 -8.04
C ALA A 46 -17.24 -16.44 -9.52
N ALA A 47 -16.10 -16.20 -10.18
CA ALA A 47 -15.86 -16.62 -11.57
C ALA A 47 -15.93 -18.14 -11.77
N ARG A 48 -15.74 -18.93 -10.71
CA ARG A 48 -15.86 -20.39 -10.70
C ARG A 48 -17.22 -20.88 -10.22
N GLY A 49 -18.19 -19.98 -10.03
CA GLY A 49 -19.56 -20.31 -9.60
C GLY A 49 -19.70 -20.59 -8.10
N PHE A 50 -18.74 -20.16 -7.27
CA PHE A 50 -18.83 -20.21 -5.81
C PHE A 50 -19.30 -18.88 -5.25
N GLU A 51 -20.20 -18.93 -4.28
CA GLU A 51 -20.75 -17.77 -3.60
C GLU A 51 -20.41 -17.85 -2.11
N LEU A 52 -19.79 -16.78 -1.60
CA LEU A 52 -19.30 -16.72 -0.24
C LEU A 52 -20.36 -16.14 0.69
N ILE A 53 -20.53 -16.76 1.84
CA ILE A 53 -21.36 -16.25 2.94
C ILE A 53 -20.57 -16.35 4.24
N THR A 54 -20.34 -15.20 4.88
CA THR A 54 -19.65 -15.12 6.17
C THR A 54 -20.61 -15.48 7.30
N PHE A 55 -20.20 -16.39 8.18
CA PHE A 55 -20.93 -16.73 9.38
C PHE A 55 -20.56 -15.74 10.51
N GLY A 56 -21.49 -14.83 10.80
CA GLY A 56 -21.40 -13.88 11.93
C GLY A 56 -22.64 -14.02 12.81
N ASP A 57 -23.62 -13.14 12.62
CA ASP A 57 -24.92 -13.24 13.29
C ASP A 57 -25.70 -14.48 12.81
N PRO A 58 -26.06 -15.43 13.70
CA PRO A 58 -26.71 -16.67 13.30
C PRO A 58 -28.07 -16.48 12.61
N VAL A 59 -28.84 -15.45 12.98
CA VAL A 59 -30.18 -15.20 12.44
C VAL A 59 -30.10 -14.62 11.03
N ALA A 60 -29.28 -13.57 10.84
CA ALA A 60 -29.02 -12.96 9.55
C ALA A 60 -28.37 -13.96 8.58
N PHE A 61 -27.40 -14.74 9.08
CA PHE A 61 -26.80 -15.82 8.32
C PHE A 61 -27.85 -16.83 7.85
N ARG A 62 -28.70 -17.34 8.77
CA ARG A 62 -29.69 -18.35 8.40
C ARG A 62 -30.71 -17.79 7.42
N TYR A 63 -31.18 -16.57 7.62
CA TYR A 63 -32.08 -15.91 6.68
C TYR A 63 -31.47 -15.81 5.27
N ALA A 64 -30.21 -15.34 5.17
CA ALA A 64 -29.53 -15.21 3.89
C ALA A 64 -29.28 -16.58 3.23
N TYR A 65 -28.87 -17.59 4.00
CA TYR A 65 -28.65 -18.94 3.51
C TYR A 65 -29.94 -19.58 2.97
N GLU A 66 -31.02 -19.50 3.76
CA GLU A 66 -32.32 -20.10 3.41
C GLU A 66 -32.93 -19.45 2.17
N SER A 67 -32.97 -18.12 2.14
CA SER A 67 -33.60 -17.36 1.06
C SER A 67 -32.85 -17.46 -0.27
N ARG A 68 -31.51 -17.44 -0.25
CA ARG A 68 -30.69 -17.39 -1.48
C ARG A 68 -30.33 -18.77 -2.03
N PHE A 69 -30.19 -19.78 -1.16
CA PHE A 69 -29.64 -21.07 -1.57
C PHE A 69 -30.58 -22.23 -1.26
N ARG A 70 -30.94 -22.44 0.02
CA ARG A 70 -31.67 -23.66 0.43
C ARG A 70 -33.02 -23.80 -0.28
N GLN A 71 -33.81 -22.73 -0.33
CA GLN A 71 -35.11 -22.75 -1.00
C GLN A 71 -35.00 -23.06 -2.51
N HIS A 72 -33.93 -22.62 -3.17
CA HIS A 72 -33.68 -22.91 -4.57
C HIS A 72 -33.26 -24.38 -4.76
N TRP A 73 -32.43 -24.92 -3.86
CA TRP A 73 -32.04 -26.33 -3.88
C TRP A 73 -33.21 -27.28 -3.68
N ASP A 74 -34.14 -26.94 -2.77
CA ASP A 74 -35.35 -27.73 -2.51
C ASP A 74 -36.28 -27.75 -3.75
N ARG A 75 -36.21 -26.73 -4.61
CA ARG A 75 -36.91 -26.68 -5.91
C ARG A 75 -36.15 -27.37 -7.05
N GLY A 76 -34.98 -27.96 -6.77
CA GLY A 76 -34.13 -28.61 -7.77
C GLY A 76 -33.42 -27.65 -8.71
N GLU A 77 -33.40 -26.35 -8.41
CA GLU A 77 -32.71 -25.34 -9.21
C GLU A 77 -31.20 -25.47 -9.03
N ALA A 78 -30.44 -25.28 -10.12
CA ALA A 78 -29.01 -25.15 -10.06
C ALA A 78 -28.67 -23.74 -9.56
N THR A 79 -28.03 -23.63 -8.39
CA THR A 79 -27.49 -22.37 -7.87
C THR A 79 -25.99 -22.48 -7.61
N HIS A 80 -25.37 -21.35 -7.28
CA HIS A 80 -23.96 -21.29 -6.92
C HIS A 80 -23.64 -22.15 -5.69
N LEU A 81 -22.38 -22.58 -5.62
CA LEU A 81 -21.87 -23.39 -4.52
C LEU A 81 -21.66 -22.49 -3.31
N VAL A 82 -22.21 -22.86 -2.16
CA VAL A 82 -22.14 -22.03 -0.95
C VAL A 82 -20.84 -22.32 -0.22
N VAL A 83 -20.08 -21.26 0.05
CA VAL A 83 -18.90 -21.31 0.92
C VAL A 83 -19.21 -20.56 2.21
N VAL A 84 -19.43 -21.31 3.29
CA VAL A 84 -19.64 -20.76 4.63
C VAL A 84 -18.28 -20.52 5.29
N ILE A 85 -17.94 -19.26 5.51
CA ILE A 85 -16.65 -18.87 6.11
C ILE A 85 -16.86 -18.55 7.58
N ARG A 86 -16.00 -19.09 8.44
CA ARG A 86 -15.90 -18.67 9.84
C ARG A 86 -14.53 -18.04 10.09
N THR A 87 -14.55 -16.76 10.43
CA THR A 87 -13.34 -15.95 10.64
C THR A 87 -12.93 -15.85 12.11
N ASP A 88 -13.87 -16.05 13.04
CA ASP A 88 -13.59 -15.94 14.48
C ASP A 88 -12.77 -17.15 14.98
N HIS A 89 -11.45 -17.00 15.15
CA HIS A 89 -10.52 -18.00 15.70
C HIS A 89 -10.51 -19.40 15.04
N GLY A 90 -11.12 -19.57 13.86
CA GLY A 90 -11.12 -20.83 13.10
C GLY A 90 -11.84 -22.02 13.74
N ASP A 91 -12.49 -21.85 14.89
CA ASP A 91 -13.30 -22.92 15.47
C ASP A 91 -14.55 -23.15 14.61
N LEU A 92 -15.01 -24.39 14.45
CA LEU A 92 -16.20 -24.68 13.63
C LEU A 92 -17.41 -25.01 14.48
N LYS A 93 -17.28 -25.09 15.82
CA LYS A 93 -18.34 -25.53 16.73
C LYS A 93 -19.62 -24.69 16.71
N HIS A 94 -19.53 -23.45 16.23
CA HIS A 94 -20.69 -22.53 16.21
C HIS A 94 -21.43 -22.52 14.87
N ILE A 95 -20.88 -23.18 13.84
CA ILE A 95 -21.62 -23.38 12.59
C ILE A 95 -22.81 -24.31 12.86
N PRO A 96 -24.00 -24.05 12.30
CA PRO A 96 -25.15 -24.95 12.42
C PRO A 96 -24.80 -26.39 12.05
N HIS A 97 -25.26 -27.33 12.87
CA HIS A 97 -24.87 -28.75 12.79
C HIS A 97 -25.22 -29.38 11.45
N ASP A 98 -26.38 -29.04 10.89
CA ASP A 98 -26.86 -29.51 9.59
C ASP A 98 -25.88 -29.16 8.46
N LEU A 99 -25.34 -27.94 8.48
CA LEU A 99 -24.36 -27.48 7.50
C LEU A 99 -23.00 -28.18 7.66
N LEU A 100 -22.57 -28.42 8.90
CA LEU A 100 -21.33 -29.13 9.16
C LEU A 100 -21.41 -30.60 8.76
N GLU A 101 -22.53 -31.27 9.01
CA GLU A 101 -22.72 -32.67 8.60
C GLU A 101 -22.72 -32.80 7.09
N GLU A 102 -23.48 -31.98 6.38
CA GLU A 102 -23.51 -31.99 4.91
C GLU A 102 -22.11 -31.75 4.30
N ALA A 103 -21.36 -30.79 4.87
CA ALA A 103 -19.99 -30.54 4.44
C ALA A 103 -19.02 -31.69 4.80
N ARG A 104 -19.22 -32.39 5.93
CA ARG A 104 -18.39 -33.55 6.31
C ARG A 104 -18.64 -34.74 5.40
N GLU A 105 -19.90 -35.03 5.08
CA GLU A 105 -20.28 -36.15 4.20
C GLU A 105 -19.68 -36.00 2.81
N SER A 106 -19.58 -34.77 2.31
CA SER A 106 -18.97 -34.44 1.02
C SER A 106 -17.45 -34.19 1.08
N GLY A 107 -16.83 -34.27 2.26
CA GLY A 107 -15.40 -33.97 2.45
C GLY A 107 -15.03 -32.51 2.19
N ARG A 108 -15.97 -31.59 2.37
CA ARG A 108 -15.90 -30.15 2.08
C ARG A 108 -15.76 -29.27 3.33
N VAL A 109 -15.16 -29.81 4.39
CA VAL A 109 -14.68 -29.03 5.53
C VAL A 109 -13.21 -28.69 5.29
N LEU A 110 -12.91 -27.41 5.04
CA LEU A 110 -11.58 -26.92 4.72
C LEU A 110 -11.07 -25.94 5.80
N SER A 111 -9.76 -25.76 5.86
CA SER A 111 -9.12 -24.79 6.74
C SER A 111 -7.96 -24.11 6.02
N PHE A 112 -7.97 -22.78 6.00
CA PHE A 112 -6.90 -21.97 5.44
C PHE A 112 -6.35 -21.04 6.54
N SER A 113 -5.03 -20.91 6.58
CA SER A 113 -4.35 -20.04 7.55
C SER A 113 -3.02 -19.58 6.98
N LEU A 114 -2.45 -18.53 7.56
CA LEU A 114 -1.12 -18.04 7.21
C LEU A 114 -0.04 -19.09 7.46
N VAL A 115 -0.20 -19.93 8.48
CA VAL A 115 0.73 -21.04 8.75
C VAL A 115 0.74 -22.06 7.62
N HIS A 116 -0.42 -22.33 7.03
CA HIS A 116 -0.51 -23.24 5.88
C HIS A 116 0.01 -22.60 4.58
N LEU A 117 -0.22 -21.29 4.39
CA LEU A 117 0.23 -20.57 3.20
C LEU A 117 1.73 -20.28 3.20
N PHE A 118 2.29 -19.91 4.36
CA PHE A 118 3.67 -19.47 4.52
C PHE A 118 4.38 -20.26 5.63
N PRO A 119 4.53 -21.59 5.48
CA PRO A 119 5.00 -22.48 6.55
C PRO A 119 6.44 -22.23 6.99
N SER A 120 7.24 -21.58 6.15
CA SER A 120 8.64 -21.23 6.43
C SER A 120 8.80 -19.94 7.22
N LEU A 121 7.72 -19.18 7.45
CA LEU A 121 7.77 -17.87 8.09
C LEU A 121 7.09 -17.89 9.46
N ALA A 122 7.52 -16.99 10.34
CA ALA A 122 6.86 -16.78 11.62
C ALA A 122 5.47 -16.16 11.42
N PRO A 123 4.36 -16.85 11.78
CA PRO A 123 3.00 -16.42 11.42
C PRO A 123 2.62 -15.09 12.08
N ASN A 124 3.17 -14.80 13.26
CA ASN A 124 2.92 -13.54 13.96
C ASN A 124 3.47 -12.32 13.20
N VAL A 125 4.52 -12.48 12.40
CA VAL A 125 5.06 -11.39 11.57
C VAL A 125 4.25 -11.26 10.28
N VAL A 126 3.84 -12.38 9.68
CA VAL A 126 3.03 -12.38 8.44
C VAL A 126 1.65 -11.77 8.70
N ALA A 127 1.06 -12.03 9.87
CA ALA A 127 -0.24 -11.48 10.27
C ALA A 127 -0.25 -9.95 10.42
N GLU A 128 0.91 -9.32 10.58
CA GLU A 128 1.03 -7.86 10.62
C GLU A 128 1.03 -7.23 9.21
N LEU A 129 1.26 -8.03 8.16
CA LEU A 129 1.34 -7.55 6.79
C LEU A 129 -0.04 -7.40 6.17
N ASP A 130 -0.21 -6.35 5.38
CA ASP A 130 -1.37 -6.22 4.51
C ASP A 130 -1.33 -7.31 3.40
N PRO A 131 -2.45 -7.99 3.09
CA PRO A 131 -2.54 -9.01 2.04
C PRO A 131 -2.01 -8.57 0.66
N GLN A 132 -1.96 -7.27 0.38
CA GLN A 132 -1.33 -6.73 -0.83
C GLN A 132 0.14 -7.16 -0.99
N HIS A 133 0.82 -7.45 0.11
CA HIS A 133 2.22 -7.84 0.13
C HIS A 133 2.43 -9.34 -0.05
N PHE A 134 1.37 -10.15 0.00
CA PHE A 134 1.50 -11.61 -0.02
C PHE A 134 1.98 -12.15 -1.37
N ASP A 135 1.67 -11.49 -2.49
CA ASP A 135 2.22 -11.89 -3.80
C ASP A 135 3.74 -11.64 -3.85
N ALA A 136 4.20 -10.49 -3.38
CA ALA A 136 5.64 -10.20 -3.26
C ALA A 136 6.34 -11.19 -2.31
N LEU A 137 5.70 -11.51 -1.18
CA LEU A 137 6.21 -12.46 -0.20
C LEU A 137 6.30 -13.89 -0.76
N ALA A 138 5.26 -14.36 -1.45
CA ALA A 138 5.23 -15.67 -2.08
C ALA A 138 6.32 -15.80 -3.17
N ASN A 139 6.44 -14.77 -4.02
CA ASN A 139 7.49 -14.73 -5.03
C ASN A 139 8.88 -14.74 -4.39
N ALA A 140 9.09 -13.97 -3.32
CA ALA A 140 10.37 -13.94 -2.61
C ALA A 140 10.74 -15.31 -2.03
N LEU A 141 9.78 -16.02 -1.43
CA LEU A 141 9.99 -17.36 -0.88
C LEU A 141 10.36 -18.38 -1.97
N GLU A 142 9.70 -18.34 -3.12
CA GLU A 142 9.98 -19.24 -4.24
C GLU A 142 11.42 -19.07 -4.77
N HIS A 143 11.92 -17.83 -4.84
CA HIS A 143 13.25 -17.54 -5.37
C HIS A 143 14.37 -17.69 -4.35
N ALA A 144 14.15 -17.24 -3.11
CA ALA A 144 15.20 -17.23 -2.08
C ALA A 144 15.33 -18.56 -1.33
N ASN A 145 14.23 -19.31 -1.21
CA ASN A 145 14.13 -20.57 -0.47
C ASN A 145 14.91 -20.57 0.87
N PRO A 146 14.54 -19.69 1.83
CA PRO A 146 15.36 -19.42 3.00
C PRO A 146 15.33 -20.52 4.09
N GLY A 147 14.60 -21.61 3.89
CA GLY A 147 14.29 -22.59 4.94
C GLY A 147 13.36 -22.02 6.00
N ASN A 148 13.32 -22.64 7.18
CA ASN A 148 12.45 -22.21 8.28
C ASN A 148 13.06 -21.01 9.02
N LEU A 149 12.33 -19.90 9.03
CA LEU A 149 12.74 -18.65 9.65
C LEU A 149 12.05 -18.45 11.00
N GLY A 150 12.84 -18.09 12.01
CA GLY A 150 12.32 -17.55 13.27
C GLY A 150 11.89 -16.08 13.12
N THR A 151 11.26 -15.51 14.16
CA THR A 151 10.62 -14.19 14.09
C THR A 151 11.51 -13.08 13.54
N ASN A 152 12.72 -12.88 14.07
CA ASN A 152 13.61 -11.81 13.57
C ASN A 152 14.11 -12.08 12.16
N ALA A 153 14.39 -13.34 11.81
CA ALA A 153 14.80 -13.70 10.46
C ALA A 153 13.65 -13.50 9.45
N THR A 154 12.40 -13.76 9.86
CA THR A 154 11.21 -13.42 9.06
C THR A 154 11.09 -11.91 8.86
N ARG A 155 11.30 -11.09 9.90
CA ARG A 155 11.30 -9.63 9.75
C ARG A 155 12.38 -9.15 8.78
N ASP A 156 13.59 -9.66 8.92
CA ASP A 156 14.71 -9.32 8.02
C ASP A 156 14.43 -9.75 6.57
N PHE A 157 13.82 -10.92 6.40
CA PHE A 157 13.40 -11.43 5.09
C PHE A 157 12.34 -10.53 4.45
N VAL A 158 11.31 -10.15 5.21
CA VAL A 158 10.24 -9.27 4.74
C VAL A 158 10.77 -7.87 4.42
N LEU A 159 11.58 -7.29 5.30
CA LEU A 159 12.26 -6.00 5.06
C LEU A 159 13.01 -6.02 3.73
N ARG A 160 13.86 -7.04 3.51
CA ARG A 160 14.69 -7.13 2.31
C ARG A 160 13.89 -7.39 1.04
N HIS A 161 12.98 -8.36 1.07
CA HIS A 161 12.40 -8.90 -0.16
C HIS A 161 11.03 -8.34 -0.52
N VAL A 162 10.29 -7.80 0.46
CA VAL A 162 8.97 -7.18 0.24
C VAL A 162 9.10 -5.66 0.19
N PHE A 163 9.80 -5.07 1.17
CA PHE A 163 9.94 -3.61 1.27
C PHE A 163 11.23 -3.07 0.64
N GLU A 164 12.11 -3.95 0.15
CA GLU A 164 13.40 -3.59 -0.46
C GLU A 164 14.31 -2.77 0.47
N ILE A 165 14.20 -3.01 1.78
CA ILE A 165 15.03 -2.40 2.83
C ILE A 165 16.02 -3.45 3.32
N ALA A 166 17.29 -3.27 2.98
CA ALA A 166 18.39 -4.09 3.48
C ALA A 166 19.30 -3.23 4.38
N PRO A 167 19.11 -3.25 5.71
CA PRO A 167 19.83 -2.38 6.64
C PRO A 167 21.36 -2.50 6.54
N GLU A 168 21.87 -3.68 6.21
CA GLU A 168 23.31 -3.94 6.03
C GLU A 168 23.92 -3.27 4.79
N LEU A 169 23.09 -2.84 3.82
CA LEU A 169 23.54 -2.09 2.65
C LEU A 169 23.60 -0.58 2.91
N ILE A 170 23.10 -0.11 4.04
CA ILE A 170 23.08 1.31 4.41
C ILE A 170 24.44 1.69 4.99
N LYS A 171 25.32 2.21 4.13
CA LYS A 171 26.72 2.51 4.47
C LYS A 171 26.97 3.99 4.69
N GLN A 172 26.22 4.86 4.04
CA GLN A 172 26.38 6.32 4.06
C GLN A 172 25.06 7.05 4.31
N PRO A 173 25.07 8.29 4.83
CA PRO A 173 23.86 9.08 5.07
C PRO A 173 22.88 9.12 3.89
N ALA A 174 23.39 9.14 2.65
CA ALA A 174 22.57 9.14 1.44
C ALA A 174 21.77 7.85 1.29
N ASP A 175 22.35 6.69 1.65
CA ASP A 175 21.66 5.40 1.61
C ASP A 175 20.47 5.38 2.57
N LEU A 176 20.66 5.87 3.79
CA LEU A 176 19.60 5.93 4.80
C LEU A 176 18.50 6.90 4.35
N LEU A 177 18.91 8.08 3.88
CA LEU A 177 17.98 9.11 3.43
C LEU A 177 17.14 8.60 2.25
N ARG A 178 17.76 7.91 1.28
CA ARG A 178 17.07 7.29 0.15
C ARG A 178 16.04 6.25 0.59
N VAL A 179 16.39 5.40 1.55
CA VAL A 179 15.44 4.41 2.11
C VAL A 179 14.25 5.10 2.77
N LEU A 180 14.49 6.11 3.60
CA LEU A 180 13.43 6.85 4.29
C LEU A 180 12.56 7.65 3.31
N LEU A 181 13.16 8.31 2.32
CA LEU A 181 12.45 9.03 1.25
C LEU A 181 11.54 8.09 0.49
N ARG A 182 12.08 6.98 -0.04
CA ARG A 182 11.30 5.99 -0.79
C ARG A 182 10.12 5.46 0.02
N ARG A 183 10.35 5.14 1.29
CA ARG A 183 9.31 4.65 2.20
C ARG A 183 8.21 5.68 2.43
N HIS A 184 8.59 6.87 2.88
CA HIS A 184 7.63 7.91 3.29
C HIS A 184 6.91 8.55 2.11
N TYR A 185 7.51 8.49 0.93
CA TYR A 185 6.88 8.94 -0.31
C TYR A 185 5.75 7.99 -0.74
N ARG A 186 5.97 6.67 -0.72
CA ARG A 186 4.97 5.66 -1.11
C ARG A 186 3.77 5.55 -0.17
N SER A 187 3.80 6.20 1.00
CA SER A 187 2.69 6.22 1.96
C SER A 187 2.15 4.83 2.35
N GLN A 188 3.00 3.79 2.28
CA GLN A 188 2.60 2.41 2.55
C GLN A 188 2.43 2.18 4.06
N VAL A 189 1.45 1.35 4.42
CA VAL A 189 1.31 0.85 5.78
C VAL A 189 2.50 -0.06 6.08
N PHE A 190 3.28 0.33 7.07
CA PHE A 190 4.48 -0.39 7.47
C PHE A 190 4.31 -0.87 8.92
N PRO A 191 4.39 -2.19 9.19
CA PRO A 191 4.20 -2.71 10.54
C PRO A 191 5.20 -2.17 11.55
N GLU A 192 4.72 -1.84 12.75
CA GLU A 192 5.55 -1.33 13.85
C GLU A 192 6.68 -2.30 14.24
N SER A 193 6.45 -3.61 14.13
CA SER A 193 7.51 -4.57 14.47
C SER A 193 8.66 -4.59 13.45
N LEU A 194 8.38 -4.25 12.19
CA LEU A 194 9.41 -4.06 11.17
C LEU A 194 10.17 -2.75 11.41
N ASP A 195 9.51 -1.71 11.92
CA ASP A 195 10.17 -0.46 12.34
C ASP A 195 11.13 -0.69 13.47
N ALA A 196 10.65 -1.34 14.53
CA ALA A 196 11.47 -1.71 15.67
C ALA A 196 12.68 -2.52 15.21
N ARG A 197 12.49 -3.50 14.32
CA ARG A 197 13.58 -4.31 13.78
C ARG A 197 14.56 -3.49 12.94
N PHE A 198 14.06 -2.61 12.07
CA PHE A 198 14.91 -1.77 11.23
C PHE A 198 15.81 -0.84 12.07
N ILE A 199 15.21 -0.19 13.07
CA ILE A 199 15.93 0.69 14.02
C ILE A 199 16.93 -0.13 14.85
N GLU A 200 16.53 -1.29 15.36
CA GLU A 200 17.40 -2.19 16.12
C GLU A 200 18.67 -2.54 15.32
N VAL A 201 18.53 -2.92 14.05
CA VAL A 201 19.68 -3.28 13.21
C VAL A 201 20.57 -2.07 12.92
N LEU A 202 19.99 -0.90 12.62
CA LEU A 202 20.77 0.32 12.37
C LEU A 202 21.55 0.77 13.61
N THR A 203 20.93 0.76 14.79
CA THR A 203 21.55 1.27 16.03
C THR A 203 22.73 0.44 16.55
N GLN A 204 22.93 -0.77 16.00
CA GLN A 204 24.14 -1.56 16.22
C GLN A 204 25.40 -0.81 15.73
N SER A 205 25.27 0.01 14.69
CA SER A 205 26.35 0.89 14.23
C SER A 205 26.30 2.23 14.96
N PRO A 206 27.38 2.66 15.64
CA PRO A 206 27.44 3.96 16.30
C PRO A 206 27.17 5.15 15.38
N LYS A 207 27.38 4.98 14.06
CA LYS A 207 27.18 6.00 13.03
C LYS A 207 25.75 6.55 13.01
N TRP A 208 24.77 5.72 13.34
CA TRP A 208 23.35 6.06 13.23
C TRP A 208 22.74 6.57 14.53
N ARG A 209 23.48 6.53 15.65
CA ARG A 209 22.97 6.94 16.98
C ARG A 209 22.68 8.44 17.10
N SER A 210 23.28 9.26 16.25
CA SER A 210 22.96 10.70 16.20
C SER A 210 21.67 10.96 15.42
N TRP A 211 21.15 10.00 14.66
CA TRP A 211 19.91 10.16 13.93
C TRP A 211 18.71 9.88 14.85
N PRO A 212 17.62 10.65 14.73
CA PRO A 212 16.41 10.47 15.53
C PRO A 212 15.54 9.33 14.99
N LEU A 213 16.11 8.13 14.83
CA LEU A 213 15.50 7.02 14.08
C LEU A 213 14.12 6.65 14.61
N GLU A 214 13.94 6.60 15.92
CA GLU A 214 12.68 6.30 16.60
C GLU A 214 11.57 7.30 16.27
N ARG A 215 11.94 8.53 15.87
CA ARG A 215 11.00 9.59 15.51
C ARG A 215 10.76 9.65 14.01
N ILE A 216 11.78 9.50 13.17
CA ILE A 216 11.67 9.73 11.71
C ILE A 216 11.42 8.45 10.90
N VAL A 217 11.68 7.27 11.44
CA VAL A 217 11.39 6.00 10.75
C VAL A 217 9.88 5.74 10.70
N PRO A 218 9.14 5.74 11.83
CA PRO A 218 7.70 5.41 11.80
C PRO A 218 6.82 6.59 11.36
N ASN A 219 7.25 7.84 11.57
CA ASN A 219 6.40 9.01 11.40
C ASN A 219 6.81 9.86 10.18
N ARG A 220 5.95 9.87 9.17
CA ARG A 220 6.13 10.64 7.93
C ARG A 220 6.21 12.15 8.17
N GLU A 221 5.33 12.71 9.00
CA GLU A 221 5.32 14.14 9.29
C GLU A 221 6.64 14.55 9.95
N ALA A 222 7.09 13.80 10.95
CA ALA A 222 8.36 14.05 11.61
C ALA A 222 9.55 13.92 10.64
N PHE A 223 9.50 12.98 9.70
CA PHE A 223 10.52 12.88 8.66
C PHE A 223 10.51 14.10 7.72
N LEU A 224 9.34 14.55 7.24
CA LEU A 224 9.23 15.74 6.39
C LEU A 224 9.68 17.01 7.14
N THR A 225 9.30 17.17 8.40
CA THR A 225 9.82 18.24 9.27
C THR A 225 11.34 18.17 9.39
N PHE A 226 11.91 16.97 9.61
CA PHE A 226 13.35 16.77 9.71
C PHE A 226 14.07 17.24 8.43
N LEU A 227 13.55 16.93 7.24
CA LEU A 227 14.09 17.41 5.95
C LEU A 227 13.94 18.93 5.83
N GLY A 228 12.74 19.46 6.07
CA GLY A 228 12.42 20.88 5.92
C GLY A 228 13.28 21.78 6.80
N GLU A 229 13.58 21.37 8.03
CA GLU A 229 14.47 22.10 8.95
C GLU A 229 15.92 22.19 8.45
N ARG A 230 16.37 21.25 7.62
CA ARG A 230 17.77 21.15 7.13
C ARG A 230 17.94 21.72 5.74
N TRP A 231 16.85 21.88 5.00
CA TRP A 231 16.86 22.45 3.66
C TRP A 231 17.41 23.89 3.59
N PRO A 232 17.02 24.84 4.47
CA PRO A 232 17.61 26.18 4.45
C PRO A 232 19.13 26.18 4.65
N GLY A 233 19.64 25.35 5.57
CA GLY A 233 21.08 25.20 5.80
C GLY A 233 21.82 24.68 4.57
N PHE A 234 21.20 23.75 3.83
CA PHE A 234 21.71 23.30 2.54
C PHE A 234 21.78 24.44 1.52
N LEU A 235 20.73 25.25 1.37
CA LEU A 235 20.74 26.40 0.46
C LEU A 235 21.85 27.41 0.81
N VAL A 236 22.06 27.68 2.10
CA VAL A 236 23.18 28.53 2.57
C VAL A 236 24.53 27.93 2.18
N SER A 237 24.70 26.61 2.33
CA SER A 237 25.92 25.92 1.87
C SER A 237 26.17 26.03 0.36
N LYS A 238 25.13 26.37 -0.43
CA LYS A 238 25.19 26.63 -1.88
C LYS A 238 25.37 28.10 -2.25
N GLY A 239 25.67 28.95 -1.25
CA GLY A 239 25.93 30.37 -1.43
C GLY A 239 24.66 31.23 -1.54
N LEU A 240 23.50 30.71 -1.13
CA LEU A 240 22.26 31.48 -1.08
C LEU A 240 22.11 32.15 0.29
N GLU A 241 21.63 33.39 0.30
CA GLU A 241 21.38 34.13 1.53
C GLU A 241 19.91 33.97 1.96
N THR A 242 19.68 33.58 3.20
CA THR A 242 18.35 33.55 3.82
C THR A 242 17.83 34.96 4.05
N VAL A 243 16.53 35.18 3.88
CA VAL A 243 15.91 36.48 4.16
C VAL A 243 16.05 36.82 5.65
N PRO A 244 16.60 38.00 6.02
CA PRO A 244 16.71 38.42 7.42
C PRO A 244 15.37 38.38 8.15
N GLY A 245 15.34 37.82 9.36
CA GLY A 245 14.11 37.62 10.15
C GLY A 245 13.25 36.43 9.71
N ARG A 246 13.66 35.69 8.67
CA ARG A 246 13.14 34.36 8.31
C ARG A 246 14.21 33.27 8.45
N GLU A 247 15.20 33.52 9.30
CA GLU A 247 16.18 32.50 9.66
C GLU A 247 15.45 31.29 10.26
N PRO A 248 15.82 30.05 9.87
CA PRO A 248 15.21 28.88 10.47
C PRO A 248 15.47 28.91 11.98
N ALA A 249 14.41 28.77 12.77
CA ALA A 249 14.55 28.45 14.18
C ALA A 249 15.42 27.19 14.32
N GLY A 250 16.18 27.07 15.42
CA GLY A 250 16.95 25.85 15.67
C GLY A 250 16.07 24.60 15.53
N PRO A 251 16.60 23.48 15.01
CA PRO A 251 15.78 22.34 14.63
C PRO A 251 15.03 21.77 15.84
N SER A 252 13.73 21.56 15.69
CA SER A 252 12.88 20.94 16.71
C SER A 252 13.10 19.42 16.79
N ILE A 253 13.71 18.85 15.76
CA ILE A 253 14.10 17.45 15.69
C ILE A 253 15.63 17.37 15.75
N SER A 254 16.14 16.68 16.76
CA SER A 254 17.58 16.45 16.93
C SER A 254 18.16 15.65 15.75
N GLY A 255 19.47 15.76 15.56
CA GLY A 255 20.23 14.93 14.63
C GLY A 255 21.14 15.73 13.70
N PRO A 256 21.72 15.10 12.67
CA PRO A 256 22.72 15.74 11.82
C PRO A 256 22.13 16.95 11.10
N THR A 257 22.84 18.08 11.12
CA THR A 257 22.40 19.34 10.50
C THR A 257 22.59 19.33 8.99
N GLU A 258 23.65 18.68 8.51
CA GLU A 258 23.94 18.55 7.08
C GLU A 258 23.43 17.21 6.55
N LEU A 259 22.55 17.27 5.55
CA LEU A 259 22.05 16.11 4.83
C LEU A 259 22.59 16.09 3.40
N PRO A 260 22.82 14.90 2.82
CA PRO A 260 23.36 14.75 1.47
C PRO A 260 22.27 14.96 0.39
N PHE A 261 21.63 16.13 0.38
CA PHE A 261 20.59 16.45 -0.60
C PHE A 261 21.10 16.45 -2.05
N ASP A 262 22.39 16.70 -2.25
CA ASP A 262 23.02 16.66 -3.57
C ASP A 262 23.29 15.26 -4.14
N HIS A 263 23.04 14.21 -3.37
CA HIS A 263 23.19 12.87 -3.92
C HIS A 263 22.11 12.62 -4.98
N ASP A 264 22.48 12.13 -6.16
CA ASP A 264 21.55 12.03 -7.31
C ASP A 264 20.26 11.25 -6.96
N ASP A 265 20.38 10.12 -6.26
CA ASP A 265 19.22 9.35 -5.78
C ASP A 265 18.33 10.08 -4.76
N VAL A 266 18.86 11.09 -4.07
CA VAL A 266 18.10 11.90 -3.09
C VAL A 266 17.39 13.05 -3.80
N ARG A 267 18.05 13.67 -4.78
CA ARG A 267 17.53 14.81 -5.55
C ARG A 267 16.16 14.55 -6.15
N VAL A 268 15.99 13.38 -6.77
CA VAL A 268 14.74 12.98 -7.43
C VAL A 268 13.55 13.03 -6.46
N TYR A 269 13.73 12.54 -5.23
CA TYR A 269 12.67 12.61 -4.24
C TYR A 269 12.45 14.03 -3.73
N MET A 270 13.52 14.78 -3.47
CA MET A 270 13.40 16.16 -2.97
C MET A 270 12.63 17.05 -3.94
N ASP A 271 12.88 16.91 -5.25
CA ASP A 271 12.15 17.60 -6.31
C ASP A 271 10.63 17.33 -6.20
N ASN A 272 10.25 16.05 -6.20
CA ASN A 272 8.86 15.63 -6.06
C ASN A 272 8.21 16.15 -4.77
N LEU A 273 8.93 16.14 -3.64
CA LEU A 273 8.40 16.64 -2.37
C LEU A 273 8.04 18.13 -2.44
N PHE A 274 8.82 18.97 -3.13
CA PHE A 274 8.48 20.38 -3.32
C PHE A 274 7.38 20.59 -4.37
N VAL A 275 7.46 19.89 -5.50
CA VAL A 275 6.45 19.95 -6.56
C VAL A 275 5.07 19.55 -6.03
N GLU A 276 5.00 18.54 -5.16
CA GLU A 276 3.75 18.09 -4.55
C GLU A 276 3.33 18.94 -3.35
N GLY A 277 4.22 19.80 -2.84
CA GLY A 277 3.96 20.65 -1.68
C GLY A 277 3.95 19.88 -0.36
N LEU A 278 4.67 18.75 -0.32
CA LEU A 278 4.98 18.03 0.91
C LEU A 278 6.11 18.72 1.69
N LEU A 279 6.93 19.51 1.00
CA LEU A 279 7.87 20.45 1.58
C LEU A 279 7.59 21.86 1.06
N GLU A 280 7.77 22.84 1.95
CA GLU A 280 7.61 24.25 1.63
C GLU A 280 8.92 24.85 1.10
N PRO A 281 8.91 25.51 -0.08
CA PRO A 281 10.09 26.21 -0.60
C PRO A 281 10.59 27.30 0.36
N THR A 282 11.91 27.47 0.45
CA THR A 282 12.54 28.44 1.35
C THR A 282 12.76 29.78 0.66
N ALA A 283 12.38 30.87 1.32
CA ALA A 283 12.62 32.22 0.82
C ALA A 283 14.10 32.64 0.95
N VAL A 284 14.67 33.16 -0.13
CA VAL A 284 16.06 33.66 -0.21
C VAL A 284 16.08 35.11 -0.69
N VAL A 285 17.16 35.84 -0.41
CA VAL A 285 17.27 37.29 -0.68
C VAL A 285 17.21 37.64 -2.18
N ARG A 286 17.72 36.77 -3.05
CA ARG A 286 17.63 36.92 -4.52
C ARG A 286 17.26 35.59 -5.18
N PRO A 287 15.98 35.29 -5.35
CA PRO A 287 15.54 34.21 -6.22
C PRO A 287 15.62 34.74 -7.65
N ILE A 288 16.62 34.30 -8.41
CA ILE A 288 16.68 34.56 -9.85
C ILE A 288 16.96 33.22 -10.51
N ASP A 289 16.09 32.87 -11.46
CA ASP A 289 16.16 31.77 -12.42
C ASP A 289 17.35 30.83 -12.19
N ASP A 290 17.19 29.97 -11.18
CA ASP A 290 18.26 29.09 -10.75
C ASP A 290 18.08 27.78 -11.52
N ASP A 291 18.83 27.62 -12.60
CA ASP A 291 18.87 26.41 -13.43
C ASP A 291 19.39 25.17 -12.66
N ARG A 292 19.84 25.35 -11.41
CA ARG A 292 20.26 24.23 -10.55
C ARG A 292 19.04 23.41 -10.12
N TRP A 293 19.28 22.12 -9.93
CA TRP A 293 18.24 21.13 -9.59
C TRP A 293 17.38 21.51 -8.37
N PHE A 294 17.91 22.26 -7.41
CA PHE A 294 17.21 22.63 -6.18
C PHE A 294 16.34 23.90 -6.31
N GLY A 295 16.23 24.48 -7.51
CA GLY A 295 15.44 25.70 -7.76
C GLY A 295 13.98 25.58 -7.32
N VAL A 296 13.38 24.38 -7.44
CA VAL A 296 12.00 24.09 -6.99
C VAL A 296 11.81 24.30 -5.48
N GLY A 297 12.86 24.14 -4.68
CA GLY A 297 12.85 24.34 -3.23
C GLY A 297 13.17 25.78 -2.80
N ILE A 298 13.29 26.71 -3.75
CA ILE A 298 13.50 28.14 -3.50
C ILE A 298 12.19 28.88 -3.76
N ALA A 299 11.65 29.55 -2.75
CA ALA A 299 10.40 30.30 -2.89
C ALA A 299 10.56 31.47 -3.88
N GLY A 300 9.66 31.54 -4.85
CA GLY A 300 9.64 32.58 -5.87
C GLY A 300 10.43 32.24 -7.14
N SER A 301 11.03 31.05 -7.23
CA SER A 301 11.55 30.54 -8.50
C SER A 301 10.41 30.16 -9.46
N PRO A 302 10.60 30.20 -10.79
CA PRO A 302 9.60 29.73 -11.75
C PRO A 302 9.16 28.28 -11.49
N ALA A 303 10.10 27.40 -11.12
CA ALA A 303 9.83 26.00 -10.80
C ALA A 303 8.97 25.83 -9.53
N SER A 304 9.17 26.66 -8.51
CA SER A 304 8.39 26.64 -7.26
C SER A 304 6.99 27.27 -7.41
N SER A 305 6.76 28.01 -8.50
CA SER A 305 5.49 28.70 -8.74
C SER A 305 4.33 27.71 -8.94
N SER A 306 3.11 28.14 -8.65
CA SER A 306 1.92 27.31 -8.89
C SER A 306 1.80 26.86 -10.35
N GLU A 307 2.25 27.70 -11.29
CA GLU A 307 2.24 27.38 -12.73
C GLU A 307 3.33 26.36 -13.10
N GLY A 308 4.57 26.56 -12.64
CA GLY A 308 5.65 25.59 -12.87
C GLY A 308 5.30 24.20 -12.31
N ARG A 309 4.80 24.16 -11.07
CA ARG A 309 4.34 22.91 -10.43
C ARG A 309 3.15 22.28 -11.17
N PHE A 310 2.24 23.09 -11.71
CA PHE A 310 1.11 22.61 -12.50
C PHE A 310 1.57 21.87 -13.75
N PHE A 311 2.50 22.45 -14.52
CA PHE A 311 3.02 21.82 -15.74
C PHE A 311 3.88 20.60 -15.44
N HIS A 312 4.71 20.66 -14.38
CA HIS A 312 5.50 19.51 -13.96
C HIS A 312 4.62 18.30 -13.61
N LEU A 313 3.60 18.50 -12.75
CA LEU A 313 2.68 17.42 -12.38
C LEU A 313 1.81 16.96 -13.56
N LEU A 314 1.48 17.84 -14.52
CA LEU A 314 0.76 17.46 -15.73
C LEU A 314 1.56 16.47 -16.58
N ASP A 315 2.85 16.77 -16.81
CA ASP A 315 3.75 15.92 -17.58
C ASP A 315 3.96 14.57 -16.90
N GLU A 316 4.29 14.60 -15.61
CA GLU A 316 4.58 13.38 -14.85
C GLU A 316 3.34 12.48 -14.73
N LEU A 317 2.24 13.00 -14.16
CA LEU A 317 1.02 12.22 -13.94
C LEU A 317 0.34 11.84 -15.26
N GLY A 318 0.55 12.63 -16.31
CA GLY A 318 0.09 12.32 -17.67
C GLY A 318 0.67 11.01 -18.21
N THR A 319 1.84 10.60 -17.77
CA THR A 319 2.48 9.34 -18.21
C THR A 319 2.22 8.16 -17.27
N THR A 320 1.75 8.41 -16.05
CA THR A 320 1.60 7.40 -14.99
C THR A 320 0.15 7.18 -14.56
N ILE A 321 -0.83 7.43 -15.44
CA ILE A 321 -2.24 7.10 -15.15
C ILE A 321 -2.34 5.58 -14.88
N PRO A 322 -2.89 5.14 -13.74
CA PRO A 322 -3.02 3.72 -13.44
C PRO A 322 -3.83 2.96 -14.50
N SER A 323 -3.38 1.74 -14.82
CA SER A 323 -4.04 0.88 -15.81
C SER A 323 -5.46 0.50 -15.39
N ALA A 324 -6.41 0.58 -16.33
CA ALA A 324 -7.79 0.16 -16.06
C ALA A 324 -7.95 -1.37 -15.90
N ASP A 325 -6.96 -2.15 -16.32
CA ASP A 325 -6.98 -3.62 -16.29
C ASP A 325 -6.24 -4.16 -15.06
N ASP A 326 -5.02 -3.66 -14.85
CA ASP A 326 -4.05 -4.28 -13.93
C ASP A 326 -3.81 -3.49 -12.65
N ALA A 327 -4.26 -2.22 -12.58
CA ALA A 327 -4.06 -1.43 -11.37
C ALA A 327 -4.84 -2.00 -10.19
N THR A 328 -4.25 -1.89 -9.02
CA THR A 328 -4.86 -2.14 -7.73
C THR A 328 -5.63 -0.90 -7.25
N TYR A 329 -6.45 -1.03 -6.20
CA TYR A 329 -7.11 0.16 -5.63
C TYR A 329 -6.09 1.10 -4.99
N GLN A 330 -4.96 0.57 -4.52
CA GLN A 330 -3.87 1.31 -3.91
C GLN A 330 -3.12 2.16 -4.94
N ASP A 331 -2.89 1.65 -6.15
CA ASP A 331 -2.30 2.45 -7.24
C ASP A 331 -3.15 3.70 -7.51
N TRP A 332 -4.48 3.55 -7.45
CA TRP A 332 -5.42 4.66 -7.54
C TRP A 332 -5.39 5.57 -6.31
N GLN A 333 -5.22 5.05 -5.10
CA GLN A 333 -5.07 5.87 -3.89
C GLN A 333 -3.77 6.70 -3.93
N GLU A 334 -2.64 6.11 -4.30
CA GLU A 334 -1.35 6.80 -4.45
C GLU A 334 -1.45 7.88 -5.52
N TYR A 335 -2.04 7.55 -6.68
CA TYR A 335 -2.28 8.51 -7.76
C TYR A 335 -3.22 9.65 -7.32
N SER A 336 -4.26 9.35 -6.51
CA SER A 336 -5.28 10.32 -6.12
C SER A 336 -4.74 11.50 -5.33
N LEU A 337 -3.71 11.29 -4.50
CA LEU A 337 -3.10 12.35 -3.70
C LEU A 337 -2.41 13.37 -4.61
N ARG A 338 -1.59 12.88 -5.54
CA ARG A 338 -0.85 13.71 -6.50
C ARG A 338 -1.80 14.40 -7.48
N TRP A 339 -2.80 13.65 -7.95
CA TRP A 339 -3.90 14.16 -8.77
C TRP A 339 -4.67 15.28 -8.07
N GLY A 340 -4.99 15.12 -6.79
CA GLY A 340 -5.65 16.15 -5.98
C GLY A 340 -4.83 17.45 -5.89
N THR A 341 -3.52 17.33 -5.68
CA THR A 341 -2.60 18.49 -5.72
C THR A 341 -2.64 19.17 -7.09
N TRP A 342 -2.58 18.40 -8.18
CA TRP A 342 -2.66 18.95 -9.53
C TRP A 342 -4.01 19.65 -9.78
N VAL A 343 -5.14 19.06 -9.37
CA VAL A 343 -6.47 19.68 -9.50
C VAL A 343 -6.54 21.01 -8.75
N ARG A 344 -5.98 21.08 -7.53
CA ARG A 344 -5.89 22.33 -6.77
C ARG A 344 -5.10 23.39 -7.53
N LEU A 345 -3.92 23.04 -8.04
CA LEU A 345 -3.08 23.93 -8.83
C LEU A 345 -3.80 24.38 -10.11
N ARG A 346 -4.55 23.47 -10.75
CA ARG A 346 -5.36 23.78 -11.93
C ARG A 346 -6.34 24.92 -11.66
N TRP A 347 -7.00 24.92 -10.51
CA TRP A 347 -7.92 25.99 -10.13
C TRP A 347 -7.21 27.29 -9.75
N GLN A 348 -6.05 27.19 -9.09
CA GLN A 348 -5.26 28.37 -8.70
C GLN A 348 -4.68 29.11 -9.91
N THR A 349 -4.24 28.40 -10.94
CA THR A 349 -3.61 29.01 -12.13
C THR A 349 -4.57 29.27 -13.28
N GLN A 350 -5.86 28.95 -13.12
CA GLN A 350 -6.88 29.15 -14.18
C GLN A 350 -7.00 30.60 -14.70
N PRO A 351 -6.93 31.66 -13.87
CA PRO A 351 -7.10 33.04 -14.35
C PRO A 351 -6.01 33.49 -15.34
N ASP A 352 -4.82 32.90 -15.24
CA ASP A 352 -3.63 33.33 -15.99
C ASP A 352 -3.24 32.33 -17.10
N ARG A 353 -3.99 31.23 -17.27
CA ARG A 353 -3.64 30.14 -18.21
C ARG A 353 -4.13 30.42 -19.63
N ASP A 354 -3.27 30.11 -20.61
CA ASP A 354 -3.65 30.16 -22.03
C ASP A 354 -4.63 29.04 -22.45
N THR A 355 -5.27 29.22 -23.61
CA THR A 355 -6.30 28.30 -24.13
C THR A 355 -5.78 26.90 -24.46
N ALA A 356 -4.55 26.77 -24.95
CA ALA A 356 -3.97 25.48 -25.30
C ALA A 356 -3.64 24.65 -24.05
N SER A 357 -3.05 25.31 -23.05
CA SER A 357 -2.77 24.74 -21.74
C SER A 357 -4.05 24.34 -21.01
N GLU A 358 -5.13 25.13 -21.13
CA GLU A 358 -6.44 24.76 -20.58
C GLU A 358 -7.04 23.54 -21.28
N ALA A 359 -6.96 23.46 -22.61
CA ALA A 359 -7.43 22.30 -23.36
C ALA A 359 -6.66 21.02 -22.98
N ALA A 360 -5.34 21.11 -22.80
CA ALA A 360 -4.51 20.01 -22.32
C ALA A 360 -4.92 19.54 -20.92
N ALA A 361 -5.22 20.48 -20.01
CA ALA A 361 -5.70 20.18 -18.66
C ALA A 361 -7.05 19.45 -18.69
N VAL A 362 -7.99 19.90 -19.51
CA VAL A 362 -9.31 19.24 -19.67
C VAL A 362 -9.14 17.82 -20.22
N ALA A 363 -8.37 17.66 -21.30
CA ALA A 363 -8.11 16.34 -21.88
C ALA A 363 -7.44 15.39 -20.87
N PHE A 364 -6.57 15.91 -20.01
CA PHE A 364 -5.96 15.11 -18.96
C PHE A 364 -6.99 14.62 -17.93
N VAL A 365 -7.88 15.50 -17.45
CA VAL A 365 -8.99 15.14 -16.55
C VAL A 365 -9.85 14.04 -17.16
N GLU A 366 -10.23 14.17 -18.43
CA GLU A 366 -11.07 13.19 -19.13
C GLU A 366 -10.40 11.81 -19.19
N ARG A 367 -9.09 11.76 -19.49
CA ARG A 367 -8.33 10.49 -19.52
C ARG A 367 -8.29 9.82 -18.15
N VAL A 368 -8.04 10.58 -17.08
CA VAL A 368 -8.01 10.04 -15.71
C VAL A 368 -9.39 9.51 -15.32
N GLN A 369 -10.45 10.28 -15.58
CA GLN A 369 -11.83 9.88 -15.27
C GLN A 369 -12.27 8.63 -16.05
N ALA A 370 -11.92 8.54 -17.34
CA ALA A 370 -12.24 7.38 -18.16
C ALA A 370 -11.53 6.11 -17.68
N ALA A 371 -10.23 6.21 -17.36
CA ALA A 371 -9.45 5.10 -16.83
C ALA A 371 -10.00 4.63 -15.47
N PHE A 372 -10.25 5.55 -14.53
CA PHE A 372 -10.80 5.21 -13.22
C PHE A 372 -12.20 4.63 -13.31
N SER A 373 -13.08 5.19 -14.15
CA SER A 373 -14.46 4.68 -14.31
C SER A 373 -14.47 3.25 -14.85
N THR A 374 -13.61 2.96 -15.83
CA THR A 374 -13.47 1.62 -16.41
C THR A 374 -12.98 0.62 -15.37
N TRP A 375 -11.95 1.00 -14.61
CA TRP A 375 -11.42 0.21 -13.51
C TRP A 375 -12.49 -0.07 -12.44
N LEU A 376 -13.19 0.98 -11.99
CA LEU A 376 -14.21 0.91 -10.95
C LEU A 376 -15.35 -0.03 -11.36
N GLN A 377 -15.90 0.12 -12.58
CA GLN A 377 -16.99 -0.73 -13.06
C GLN A 377 -16.65 -2.23 -13.06
N ARG A 378 -15.38 -2.58 -13.31
CA ARG A 378 -14.92 -3.98 -13.33
C ARG A 378 -14.67 -4.54 -11.93
N ARG A 379 -14.29 -3.69 -10.97
CA ARG A 379 -13.89 -4.10 -9.61
C ARG A 379 -14.93 -3.80 -8.52
N PHE A 380 -16.03 -3.08 -8.83
CA PHE A 380 -17.00 -2.60 -7.84
C PHE A 380 -17.72 -3.74 -7.07
N GLY A 381 -18.11 -4.81 -7.76
CA GLY A 381 -18.79 -5.96 -7.14
C GLY A 381 -17.97 -6.59 -6.00
N PRO A 382 -16.73 -7.03 -6.27
CA PRO A 382 -15.82 -7.57 -5.25
C PRO A 382 -15.43 -6.58 -4.13
N MET A 383 -15.48 -5.27 -4.36
CA MET A 383 -15.17 -4.28 -3.31
C MET A 383 -16.32 -4.09 -2.30
N SER A 384 -17.57 -4.40 -2.67
CA SER A 384 -18.72 -4.25 -1.77
C SER A 384 -18.72 -5.24 -0.58
N THR A 385 -17.85 -6.25 -0.63
CA THR A 385 -17.63 -7.24 0.45
C THR A 385 -16.46 -6.89 1.37
N LEU A 386 -15.76 -5.78 1.14
CA LEU A 386 -14.67 -5.32 2.02
C LEU A 386 -15.23 -4.67 3.30
N PRO A 387 -14.63 -4.92 4.48
CA PRO A 387 -14.97 -4.16 5.68
C PRO A 387 -14.64 -2.68 5.47
N TYR A 388 -15.58 -1.81 5.89
CA TYR A 388 -15.51 -0.35 5.73
C TYR A 388 -14.35 0.32 6.51
N LEU A 389 -13.72 -0.39 7.46
CA LEU A 389 -12.64 0.13 8.30
C LEU A 389 -11.44 -0.83 8.29
N PRO A 390 -10.19 -0.34 8.20
CA PRO A 390 -9.03 -1.13 8.61
C PRO A 390 -9.20 -1.49 10.09
N ARG A 391 -8.84 -2.73 10.46
CA ARG A 391 -8.92 -3.20 11.86
C ARG A 391 -8.19 -2.19 12.76
N PRO A 392 -8.76 -1.80 13.93
CA PRO A 392 -7.95 -1.16 14.95
C PRO A 392 -6.82 -2.14 15.30
N VAL A 393 -5.58 -1.65 15.28
CA VAL A 393 -4.44 -2.40 15.83
C VAL A 393 -4.72 -2.57 17.32
N LEU A 394 -5.25 -3.74 17.70
CA LEU A 394 -5.37 -4.12 19.09
C LEU A 394 -3.95 -4.45 19.56
N GLY A 395 -3.26 -3.42 20.06
CA GLY A 395 -2.04 -3.61 20.84
C GLY A 395 -2.36 -4.46 22.06
N HIS A 396 -1.59 -5.52 22.25
CA HIS A 396 -1.42 -6.16 23.55
C HIS A 396 -0.24 -5.52 24.27
#